data_AF-A0A948R152-F1
#
_entry.id   AF-A0A948R152-F1
#
_cell.length_a   1.000
_cell.length_b   1.000
_cell.length_c   1.000
_cell.angle_alpha   90.00
_cell.angle_beta   90.00
_cell.angle_gamma   90.00
#
_symmetry.space_group_name_H-M   'P 1'
#
loop_
_entity.id
_entity.type
_entity.pdbx_description
1 polymer ?
#
loop_
_entity_poly.entity_id
_entity_poly.type
_entity_poly.pdbx_seq_one_letter_code
_entity_poly.pdbx_strand_id
1 'polypeptide(L)'
;MASAGDRPTTIPARKLASGTQPDVAYTIATLVTDPAQYDLMRRSFAAGGFDADDCEYLFIDNTGKEQASAYAGLNRALSEARGRYVILCHQDVRLIESGDARNDLDSRLAELHSHDPDWALAGNAGGSAPGQLALRISDPHGSNRHVGELPARVTSLDENFIVVRREANLGFSHDLSGFHFYGTDICLNADILGWHAYVIDFHIWHLSSGNKQTRSFATGKEDIRAKWSKALRPRWIQTTCALLRLDGEPLRQLVGHLLEEPVQKLSRRMPGARGWTVSPSTAGKSSEPGNAGSTDPSPSSRSKPGNDEAA
;
A
#
# COMPACT_ATOMS: atom_id res chain seq x y z
N MET A 1 -7.94 -14.74 72.57
CA MET A 1 -6.89 -14.08 71.78
C MET A 1 -6.51 -15.01 70.63
N ALA A 2 -6.77 -14.57 69.39
CA ALA A 2 -6.10 -14.89 68.12
C ALA A 2 -7.10 -14.54 67.00
N SER A 3 -6.99 -13.33 66.46
CA SER A 3 -7.80 -12.92 65.31
C SER A 3 -7.36 -13.70 64.07
N ALA A 4 -8.33 -14.14 63.29
CA ALA A 4 -8.14 -14.79 62.00
C ALA A 4 -7.14 -14.01 61.15
N GLY A 5 -6.09 -14.70 60.73
CA GLY A 5 -5.02 -14.15 59.90
C GLY A 5 -5.56 -13.75 58.55
N ASP A 6 -5.50 -12.45 58.29
CA ASP A 6 -5.71 -11.83 56.99
C ASP A 6 -4.57 -12.29 56.05
N ARG A 7 -4.80 -13.35 55.26
CA ARG A 7 -3.84 -13.74 54.23
C ARG A 7 -4.05 -12.81 53.04
N PRO A 8 -3.04 -12.03 52.61
CA PRO A 8 -3.18 -11.18 51.45
C PRO A 8 -3.48 -12.04 50.22
N THR A 9 -4.63 -11.81 49.60
CA THR A 9 -5.04 -12.43 48.34
C THR A 9 -4.07 -11.94 47.27
N THR A 10 -3.03 -12.71 46.96
CA THR A 10 -2.09 -12.36 45.90
C THR A 10 -2.81 -12.52 44.56
N ILE A 11 -3.12 -11.40 43.91
CA ILE A 11 -3.63 -11.39 42.53
C ILE A 11 -2.50 -11.90 41.63
N PRO A 12 -2.73 -12.95 40.82
CA PRO A 12 -1.68 -13.49 39.97
C PRO A 12 -1.29 -12.47 38.89
N ALA A 13 0.01 -12.19 38.79
CA ALA A 13 0.59 -11.42 37.70
C ALA A 13 1.42 -12.37 36.81
N ARG A 14 1.31 -12.23 35.48
CA ARG A 14 2.15 -12.96 34.54
C ARG A 14 3.41 -12.16 34.24
N LYS A 15 4.58 -12.81 34.33
CA LYS A 15 5.84 -12.27 33.84
C LYS A 15 5.80 -12.17 32.32
N LEU A 16 6.10 -11.00 31.76
CA LEU A 16 6.31 -10.85 30.33
C LEU A 16 7.60 -11.60 29.96
N ALA A 17 7.49 -12.61 29.10
CA ALA A 17 8.65 -13.24 28.49
C ALA A 17 9.10 -12.36 27.33
N SER A 18 10.38 -12.00 27.29
CA SER A 18 10.99 -11.34 26.14
C SER A 18 11.27 -12.36 25.04
N GLY A 19 10.76 -12.12 23.83
CA GLY A 19 11.38 -12.60 22.60
C GLY A 19 11.16 -14.07 22.23
N THR A 20 9.91 -14.52 22.07
CA THR A 20 9.67 -15.59 21.08
C THR A 20 9.77 -14.96 19.70
N GLN A 21 10.76 -15.39 18.91
CA GLN A 21 10.75 -15.17 17.46
C GLN A 21 9.41 -15.72 16.94
N PRO A 22 8.69 -14.97 16.08
CA PRO A 22 7.46 -15.49 15.51
C PRO A 22 7.76 -16.74 14.69
N ASP A 23 6.96 -17.78 14.91
CA ASP A 23 7.01 -19.03 14.14
C ASP A 23 6.55 -18.82 12.69
N VAL A 24 5.82 -17.71 12.43
CA VAL A 24 5.37 -17.28 11.11
C VAL A 24 6.30 -16.16 10.61
N ALA A 25 6.92 -16.34 9.45
CA ALA A 25 7.73 -15.34 8.79
C ALA A 25 6.85 -14.25 8.16
N TYR A 26 5.83 -14.65 7.39
CA TYR A 26 4.99 -13.75 6.61
C TYR A 26 3.49 -13.98 6.85
N THR A 27 2.76 -12.89 7.08
CA THR A 27 1.31 -12.84 6.90
C THR A 27 1.02 -12.06 5.61
N ILE A 28 0.31 -12.65 4.66
CA ILE A 28 -0.15 -11.98 3.44
C ILE A 28 -1.63 -11.64 3.62
N ALA A 29 -1.96 -10.35 3.64
CA ALA A 29 -3.30 -9.85 3.91
C ALA A 29 -3.86 -9.03 2.73
N THR A 30 -5.08 -9.36 2.31
CA THR A 30 -5.71 -8.77 1.12
C THR A 30 -7.19 -8.44 1.36
N LEU A 31 -7.65 -7.30 0.83
CA LEU A 31 -9.08 -7.01 0.67
C LEU A 31 -9.57 -7.68 -0.61
N VAL A 32 -10.61 -8.50 -0.54
CA VAL A 32 -11.04 -9.34 -1.67
C VAL A 32 -12.44 -8.96 -2.12
N THR A 33 -12.56 -8.46 -3.33
CA THR A 33 -13.84 -8.24 -4.03
C THR A 33 -14.02 -9.17 -5.23
N ASP A 34 -12.92 -9.68 -5.77
CA ASP A 34 -12.88 -10.65 -6.86
C ASP A 34 -12.07 -11.89 -6.42
N PRO A 35 -12.74 -12.98 -6.02
CA PRO A 35 -12.08 -14.21 -5.60
C PRO A 35 -11.15 -14.80 -6.66
N ALA A 36 -11.42 -14.59 -7.95
CA ALA A 36 -10.58 -15.11 -9.02
C ALA A 36 -9.25 -14.34 -9.12
N GLN A 37 -9.29 -13.02 -8.94
CA GLN A 37 -8.07 -12.21 -8.83
C GLN A 37 -7.24 -12.62 -7.62
N TYR A 38 -7.89 -12.78 -6.46
CA TYR A 38 -7.23 -13.22 -5.23
C TYR A 38 -6.56 -14.59 -5.38
N ASP A 39 -7.24 -15.57 -6.00
CA ASP A 39 -6.66 -16.89 -6.25
C ASP A 39 -5.44 -16.82 -7.18
N LEU A 40 -5.49 -15.98 -8.21
CA LEU A 40 -4.35 -15.78 -9.12
C LEU A 40 -3.18 -15.06 -8.42
N MET A 41 -3.46 -14.08 -7.55
CA MET A 41 -2.44 -13.46 -6.70
C MET A 41 -1.77 -14.52 -5.82
N ARG A 42 -2.56 -15.31 -5.08
CA ARG A 42 -2.04 -16.37 -4.21
C ARG A 42 -1.19 -17.39 -4.96
N ARG A 43 -1.61 -17.81 -6.16
CA ARG A 43 -0.81 -18.73 -6.99
C ARG A 43 0.54 -18.12 -7.38
N SER A 44 0.57 -16.84 -7.73
CA SER A 44 1.84 -16.17 -8.05
C SER A 44 2.76 -16.05 -6.82
N PHE A 45 2.20 -15.76 -5.64
CA PHE A 45 2.94 -15.70 -4.38
C PHE A 45 3.47 -17.08 -3.97
N ALA A 46 2.63 -18.12 -4.07
CA ALA A 46 3.04 -19.50 -3.84
C ALA A 46 4.19 -19.91 -4.77
N ALA A 47 4.10 -19.62 -6.06
CA ALA A 47 5.18 -19.88 -7.01
C ALA A 47 6.48 -19.12 -6.69
N GLY A 48 6.39 -17.97 -6.02
CA GLY A 48 7.53 -17.20 -5.49
C GLY A 48 7.99 -17.61 -4.10
N GLY A 49 7.53 -18.73 -3.55
CA GLY A 49 8.00 -19.29 -2.26
C GLY A 49 7.24 -18.83 -1.02
N PHE A 50 6.08 -18.18 -1.18
CA PHE A 50 5.17 -17.82 -0.07
C PHE A 50 4.12 -18.93 0.21
N ASP A 51 4.45 -20.20 -0.02
CA ASP A 51 3.61 -21.38 0.27
C ASP A 51 4.16 -22.25 1.41
N ALA A 52 5.31 -21.89 1.97
CA ALA A 52 5.93 -22.60 3.09
C ALA A 52 5.09 -22.52 4.38
N ASP A 53 5.34 -23.45 5.30
CA ASP A 53 4.61 -23.59 6.57
C ASP A 53 4.73 -22.38 7.51
N ASP A 54 5.70 -21.49 7.26
CA ASP A 54 5.91 -20.23 7.98
C ASP A 54 5.24 -19.02 7.31
N CYS A 55 4.35 -19.26 6.34
CA CYS A 55 3.52 -18.24 5.71
C CYS A 55 2.04 -18.47 6.05
N GLU A 56 1.29 -17.39 6.26
CA GLU A 56 -0.16 -17.43 6.41
C GLU A 56 -0.85 -16.41 5.51
N TYR A 57 -2.10 -16.70 5.12
CA TYR A 57 -2.92 -15.81 4.30
C TYR A 57 -4.17 -15.40 5.06
N LEU A 58 -4.38 -14.09 5.18
CA LEU A 58 -5.59 -13.49 5.71
C LEU A 58 -6.29 -12.75 4.58
N PHE A 59 -7.61 -12.75 4.58
CA PHE A 59 -8.37 -11.92 3.66
C PHE A 59 -9.60 -11.32 4.32
N ILE A 60 -9.94 -10.12 3.88
CA ILE A 60 -11.18 -9.44 4.23
C ILE A 60 -12.15 -9.63 3.07
N ASP A 61 -13.23 -10.36 3.31
CA ASP A 61 -14.28 -10.60 2.31
C ASP A 61 -15.11 -9.33 2.09
N ASN A 62 -14.90 -8.70 0.93
CA ASN A 62 -15.66 -7.56 0.41
C ASN A 62 -16.45 -7.95 -0.86
N THR A 63 -16.73 -9.24 -1.07
CA THR A 63 -17.54 -9.71 -2.23
C THR A 63 -19.03 -9.38 -2.09
N GLY A 64 -19.47 -9.11 -0.86
CA GLY A 64 -20.85 -8.76 -0.52
C GLY A 64 -21.19 -7.28 -0.71
N LYS A 65 -22.45 -6.93 -0.39
CA LYS A 65 -22.94 -5.53 -0.43
C LYS A 65 -22.38 -4.67 0.69
N GLU A 66 -22.18 -5.27 1.85
CA GLU A 66 -21.56 -4.62 3.01
C GLU A 66 -20.05 -4.88 2.93
N GLN A 67 -19.28 -3.84 2.65
CA GLN A 67 -17.84 -3.92 2.49
C GLN A 67 -17.15 -3.21 3.67
N ALA A 68 -16.11 -3.83 4.20
CA ALA A 68 -15.19 -3.15 5.10
C ALA A 68 -14.31 -2.17 4.29
N SER A 69 -14.12 -0.96 4.81
CA SER A 69 -13.13 -0.04 4.27
C SER A 69 -11.72 -0.61 4.41
N ALA A 70 -10.77 -0.10 3.62
CA ALA A 70 -9.38 -0.51 3.72
C ALA A 70 -8.81 -0.21 5.12
N TYR A 71 -9.12 0.96 5.68
CA TYR A 71 -8.71 1.36 7.03
C TYR A 71 -9.18 0.36 8.10
N ALA A 72 -10.46 -0.01 8.09
CA ALA A 72 -11.02 -0.92 9.09
C ALA A 72 -10.60 -2.38 8.86
N GLY A 73 -10.70 -2.85 7.61
CA GLY A 73 -10.38 -4.22 7.23
C GLY A 73 -8.90 -4.56 7.44
N LEU A 74 -7.99 -3.68 7.01
CA LEU A 74 -6.56 -3.91 7.16
C LEU A 74 -6.08 -3.69 8.60
N ASN A 75 -6.73 -2.84 9.40
CA ASN A 75 -6.49 -2.80 10.86
C ASN A 75 -6.83 -4.14 11.52
N ARG A 76 -7.96 -4.74 11.15
CA ARG A 76 -8.31 -6.08 11.63
C ARG A 76 -7.26 -7.09 11.20
N ALA A 77 -6.83 -7.08 9.94
CA ALA A 77 -5.78 -7.98 9.46
C ALA A 77 -4.45 -7.80 10.22
N LEU A 78 -3.99 -6.56 10.44
CA LEU A 78 -2.79 -6.27 11.24
C LEU A 78 -2.90 -6.78 12.68
N SER A 79 -4.09 -6.71 13.28
CA SER A 79 -4.33 -7.21 14.64
C SER A 79 -4.36 -8.75 14.74
N GLU A 80 -4.75 -9.43 13.66
CA GLU A 80 -4.83 -10.90 13.59
C GLU A 80 -3.51 -11.53 13.09
N ALA A 81 -2.66 -10.75 12.42
CA ALA A 81 -1.41 -11.22 11.82
C ALA A 81 -0.40 -11.74 12.85
N ARG A 82 0.20 -12.90 12.55
CA ARG A 82 1.24 -13.55 13.37
C ARG A 82 2.64 -13.41 12.79
N GLY A 83 2.75 -13.12 11.49
CA GLY A 83 3.99 -13.01 10.73
C GLY A 83 4.95 -11.98 11.30
N ARG A 84 6.27 -12.23 11.23
CA ARG A 84 7.29 -11.20 11.50
C ARG A 84 7.06 -9.98 10.62
N TYR A 85 6.74 -10.24 9.36
CA TYR A 85 6.38 -9.24 8.36
C TYR A 85 4.94 -9.47 7.91
N VAL A 86 4.19 -8.39 7.76
CA VAL A 86 2.82 -8.42 7.22
C VAL A 86 2.83 -7.74 5.87
N ILE A 87 2.55 -8.50 4.80
CA ILE A 87 2.37 -7.97 3.45
C ILE A 87 0.91 -7.59 3.30
N LEU A 88 0.63 -6.30 3.20
CA LEU A 88 -0.65 -5.77 2.78
C LEU A 88 -0.59 -5.56 1.26
N CYS A 89 -1.41 -6.26 0.50
CA CYS A 89 -1.40 -6.12 -0.96
C CYS A 89 -2.80 -6.19 -1.56
N HIS A 90 -2.95 -5.61 -2.75
CA HIS A 90 -4.16 -5.74 -3.56
C HIS A 90 -4.31 -7.16 -4.11
N GLN A 91 -5.53 -7.53 -4.50
CA GLN A 91 -5.82 -8.85 -5.10
C GLN A 91 -5.32 -8.96 -6.56
N ASP A 92 -4.94 -7.85 -7.18
CA ASP A 92 -4.53 -7.76 -8.57
C ASP A 92 -3.01 -7.54 -8.75
N VAL A 93 -2.22 -7.72 -7.68
CA VAL A 93 -0.75 -7.82 -7.79
C VAL A 93 -0.32 -9.24 -8.13
N ARG A 94 0.80 -9.36 -8.86
CA ARG A 94 1.42 -10.63 -9.22
C ARG A 94 2.92 -10.56 -9.00
N LEU A 95 3.49 -11.62 -8.44
CA LEU A 95 4.93 -11.87 -8.62
C LEU A 95 5.20 -12.21 -10.09
N ILE A 96 6.31 -11.71 -10.60
CA ILE A 96 6.71 -11.90 -11.99
C ILE A 96 7.42 -13.25 -12.10
N GLU A 97 7.03 -14.07 -13.08
CA GLU A 97 7.68 -15.36 -13.32
C GLU A 97 9.18 -15.17 -13.59
N SER A 98 10.02 -15.93 -12.87
CA SER A 98 11.48 -15.77 -12.88
C SER A 98 12.00 -14.39 -12.46
N GLY A 99 11.16 -13.57 -11.81
CA GLY A 99 11.54 -12.30 -11.19
C GLY A 99 11.81 -12.45 -9.69
N ASP A 100 11.63 -11.36 -8.95
CA ASP A 100 11.84 -11.34 -7.50
C ASP A 100 10.86 -12.28 -6.78
N ALA A 101 11.39 -13.06 -5.85
CA ALA A 101 10.69 -14.04 -5.05
C ALA A 101 10.87 -13.76 -3.55
N ARG A 102 10.39 -14.67 -2.70
CA ARG A 102 10.52 -14.55 -1.25
C ARG A 102 11.97 -14.33 -0.80
N ASN A 103 12.93 -15.08 -1.33
CA ASN A 103 14.34 -14.96 -0.95
C ASN A 103 14.92 -13.57 -1.26
N ASP A 104 14.47 -12.95 -2.36
CA ASP A 104 14.84 -11.59 -2.72
C ASP A 104 14.23 -10.60 -1.73
N LEU A 105 12.95 -10.76 -1.38
CA LEU A 105 12.32 -9.93 -0.35
C LEU A 105 13.04 -10.06 1.01
N ASP A 106 13.33 -11.28 1.46
CA ASP A 106 14.10 -11.54 2.68
C ASP A 106 15.46 -10.80 2.65
N SER A 107 16.17 -10.89 1.53
CA SER A 107 17.46 -10.21 1.33
C SER A 107 17.32 -8.69 1.38
N ARG A 108 16.32 -8.11 0.69
CA ARG A 108 16.07 -6.66 0.68
C ARG A 108 15.67 -6.13 2.06
N LEU A 109 14.87 -6.88 2.82
CA LEU A 109 14.50 -6.49 4.18
C LEU A 109 15.69 -6.56 5.14
N ALA A 110 16.59 -7.53 4.98
CA ALA A 110 17.82 -7.63 5.75
C ALA A 110 18.82 -6.50 5.42
N GLU A 111 18.97 -6.17 4.13
CA GLU A 111 19.73 -5.00 3.66
C GLU A 111 19.16 -3.70 4.23
N LEU A 112 17.83 -3.53 4.15
CA LEU A 112 17.13 -2.36 4.69
C LEU A 112 17.32 -2.25 6.20
N HIS A 113 17.23 -3.35 6.95
CA HIS A 113 17.46 -3.35 8.39
C HIS A 113 18.89 -2.96 8.76
N SER A 114 19.88 -3.39 7.96
CA SER A 114 21.28 -3.01 8.15
C SER A 114 21.53 -1.54 7.82
N HIS A 115 20.82 -1.00 6.83
CA HIS A 115 20.89 0.41 6.44
C HIS A 115 20.20 1.35 7.44
N ASP A 116 19.02 0.98 7.93
CA ASP A 116 18.21 1.78 8.84
C ASP A 116 17.40 0.88 9.79
N PRO A 117 17.86 0.61 11.02
CA PRO A 117 17.17 -0.26 11.96
C PRO A 117 15.80 0.29 12.40
N ASP A 118 15.51 1.57 12.14
CA ASP A 118 14.24 2.23 12.47
C ASP A 118 13.25 2.20 11.30
N TRP A 119 13.44 1.33 10.29
CA TRP A 119 12.41 1.09 9.27
C TRP A 119 11.22 0.30 9.85
N ALA A 120 9.99 0.68 9.50
CA ALA A 120 8.80 -0.12 9.82
C ALA A 120 7.95 -0.48 8.60
N LEU A 121 8.13 0.26 7.51
CA LEU A 121 7.34 0.10 6.29
C LEU A 121 8.28 -0.01 5.09
N ALA A 122 8.03 -0.99 4.23
CA ALA A 122 8.64 -1.10 2.91
C ALA A 122 7.55 -1.26 1.86
N GLY A 123 7.77 -0.80 0.63
CA GLY A 123 6.88 -1.03 -0.50
C GLY A 123 7.62 -0.94 -1.81
N ASN A 124 6.90 -1.02 -2.93
CA ASN A 124 7.47 -0.98 -4.28
C ASN A 124 7.27 0.37 -4.98
N ALA A 125 6.41 1.25 -4.46
CA ALA A 125 6.13 2.56 -5.03
C ALA A 125 5.78 3.58 -3.95
N GLY A 126 6.25 4.82 -4.10
CA GLY A 126 6.04 5.85 -3.11
C GLY A 126 6.52 7.23 -3.54
N GLY A 127 6.21 8.23 -2.72
CA GLY A 127 6.62 9.62 -2.92
C GLY A 127 7.51 10.11 -1.79
N SER A 128 8.60 10.79 -2.15
CA SER A 128 9.65 11.24 -1.22
C SER A 128 9.63 12.74 -0.98
N ALA A 129 9.33 13.52 -2.02
CA ALA A 129 9.21 14.97 -1.98
C ALA A 129 8.32 15.43 -3.13
N PRO A 130 7.84 16.68 -3.15
CA PRO A 130 7.04 17.20 -4.26
C PRO A 130 7.69 16.95 -5.62
N GLY A 131 6.97 16.24 -6.50
CA GLY A 131 7.45 15.84 -7.82
C GLY A 131 8.42 14.65 -7.84
N GLN A 132 8.81 14.08 -6.70
CA GLN A 132 9.80 13.01 -6.61
C GLN A 132 9.18 11.69 -6.16
N LEU A 133 9.12 10.74 -7.09
CA LEU A 133 8.71 9.36 -6.81
C LEU A 133 9.93 8.43 -6.64
N ALA A 134 9.71 7.31 -5.97
CA ALA A 134 10.57 6.13 -6.03
C ALA A 134 9.70 4.94 -6.43
N LEU A 135 10.11 4.15 -7.41
CA LEU A 135 9.28 3.10 -8.03
C LEU A 135 10.12 1.87 -8.40
N ARG A 136 9.56 0.69 -8.17
CA ARG A 136 10.02 -0.62 -8.67
C ARG A 136 8.81 -1.47 -9.07
N ILE A 137 8.24 -1.21 -10.24
CA ILE A 137 6.93 -1.76 -10.60
C ILE A 137 6.77 -1.98 -12.10
N SER A 138 6.01 -3.00 -12.48
CA SER A 138 5.33 -3.04 -13.78
C SER A 138 3.84 -2.77 -13.58
N ASP A 139 3.28 -1.83 -14.33
CA ASP A 139 1.87 -1.44 -14.26
C ASP A 139 1.36 -1.04 -15.66
N PRO A 140 0.06 -0.71 -15.83
CA PRO A 140 -0.45 -0.23 -17.12
C PRO A 140 0.23 1.05 -17.65
N HIS A 141 1.04 1.74 -16.83
CA HIS A 141 1.80 2.92 -17.24
C HIS A 141 3.22 2.58 -17.69
N GLY A 142 3.67 1.32 -17.58
CA GLY A 142 4.91 0.83 -18.16
C GLY A 142 5.43 -0.43 -17.45
N SER A 143 6.16 -1.26 -18.19
CA SER A 143 6.85 -2.42 -17.64
C SER A 143 8.22 -2.05 -17.06
N ASN A 144 8.65 -2.80 -16.06
CA ASN A 144 9.98 -2.73 -15.45
C ASN A 144 10.44 -1.31 -15.08
N ARG A 145 9.52 -0.50 -14.53
CA ARG A 145 9.82 0.87 -14.13
C ARG A 145 10.68 0.83 -12.88
N HIS A 146 11.84 1.47 -12.96
CA HIS A 146 12.75 1.65 -11.85
C HIS A 146 13.10 3.15 -11.75
N VAL A 147 12.75 3.77 -10.63
CA VAL A 147 12.88 5.21 -10.42
C VAL A 147 13.45 5.49 -9.04
N GLY A 148 14.51 6.30 -9.00
CA GLY A 148 15.26 6.59 -7.77
C GLY A 148 16.38 5.59 -7.51
N GLU A 149 17.17 5.86 -6.47
CA GLU A 149 18.15 4.91 -5.93
C GLU A 149 17.47 4.16 -4.79
N LEU A 150 17.36 2.83 -4.89
CA LEU A 150 16.65 1.99 -3.94
C LEU A 150 17.63 1.26 -2.99
N PRO A 151 17.31 1.12 -1.69
CA PRO A 151 16.07 1.56 -1.04
C PRO A 151 15.99 3.09 -0.87
N ALA A 152 14.85 3.67 -1.18
CA ALA A 152 14.60 5.11 -1.10
C ALA A 152 13.66 5.45 0.06
N ARG A 153 14.07 6.36 0.95
CA ARG A 153 13.19 6.86 2.01
C ARG A 153 12.04 7.67 1.40
N VAL A 154 10.82 7.41 1.85
CA VAL A 154 9.59 8.03 1.35
C VAL A 154 8.69 8.54 2.47
N THR A 155 7.78 9.45 2.14
CA THR A 155 6.76 9.98 3.07
C THR A 155 5.39 9.34 2.88
N SER A 156 5.21 8.58 1.80
CA SER A 156 4.00 7.80 1.54
C SER A 156 4.33 6.62 0.63
N LEU A 157 3.63 5.51 0.82
CA LEU A 157 3.66 4.35 -0.05
C LEU A 157 2.36 4.24 -0.86
N ASP A 158 2.46 3.66 -2.05
CA ASP A 158 1.32 3.17 -2.81
C ASP A 158 0.67 1.98 -2.09
N GLU A 159 -0.64 1.88 -2.23
CA GLU A 159 -1.45 0.91 -1.53
C GLU A 159 -1.34 -0.53 -2.04
N ASN A 160 -0.79 -0.73 -3.25
CA ASN A 160 -0.80 -2.05 -3.90
C ASN A 160 0.06 -3.10 -3.22
N PHE A 161 1.15 -2.70 -2.56
CA PHE A 161 2.07 -3.59 -1.87
C PHE A 161 2.86 -2.84 -0.79
N ILE A 162 2.56 -3.17 0.46
CA ILE A 162 3.22 -2.62 1.65
C ILE A 162 3.60 -3.77 2.57
N VAL A 163 4.88 -3.86 2.92
CA VAL A 163 5.39 -4.72 3.99
C VAL A 163 5.45 -3.92 5.28
N VAL A 164 4.78 -4.41 6.32
CA VAL A 164 4.77 -3.85 7.67
C VAL A 164 5.60 -4.74 8.58
N ARG A 165 6.57 -4.15 9.30
CA ARG A 165 7.31 -4.84 10.37
C ARG A 165 6.40 -4.99 11.59
N ARG A 166 6.01 -6.21 11.95
CA ARG A 166 4.94 -6.42 12.96
C ARG A 166 5.29 -5.81 14.33
N GLU A 167 6.55 -5.88 14.74
CA GLU A 167 7.00 -5.29 16.01
C GLU A 167 6.88 -3.76 16.08
N ALA A 168 6.75 -3.08 14.94
CA ALA A 168 6.48 -1.64 14.92
C ALA A 168 5.07 -1.30 15.42
N ASN A 169 4.18 -2.30 15.51
CA ASN A 169 2.82 -2.20 16.04
C ASN A 169 2.02 -1.02 15.44
N LEU A 170 2.13 -0.89 14.11
CA LEU A 170 1.44 0.14 13.34
C LEU A 170 -0.03 -0.22 13.10
N GLY A 171 -0.84 0.81 12.90
CA GLY A 171 -2.22 0.69 12.45
C GLY A 171 -2.62 1.88 11.59
N PHE A 172 -3.74 1.74 10.92
CA PHE A 172 -4.41 2.81 10.21
C PHE A 172 -5.29 3.62 11.14
N SER A 173 -5.51 4.88 10.77
CA SER A 173 -6.42 5.81 11.42
C SER A 173 -7.84 5.26 11.52
N HIS A 174 -8.36 5.17 12.74
CA HIS A 174 -9.72 4.68 12.99
C HIS A 174 -10.81 5.66 12.55
N ASP A 175 -10.50 6.95 12.52
CA ASP A 175 -11.39 8.06 12.11
C ASP A 175 -11.38 8.31 10.60
N LEU A 176 -10.65 7.51 9.82
CA LEU A 176 -10.65 7.52 8.36
C LEU A 176 -11.35 6.28 7.80
N SER A 177 -11.90 6.40 6.59
CA SER A 177 -12.60 5.32 5.89
C SER A 177 -12.41 5.44 4.37
N GLY A 178 -12.85 4.41 3.64
CA GLY A 178 -12.66 4.27 2.20
C GLY A 178 -11.46 3.39 1.81
N PHE A 179 -11.04 3.53 0.55
CA PHE A 179 -10.04 2.66 -0.11
C PHE A 179 -8.86 3.44 -0.70
N HIS A 180 -8.72 4.72 -0.33
CA HIS A 180 -7.68 5.60 -0.87
C HIS A 180 -6.85 6.18 0.27
N PHE A 181 -5.58 6.50 -0.03
CA PHE A 181 -4.64 7.19 0.84
C PHE A 181 -4.25 6.47 2.14
N TYR A 182 -4.65 5.22 2.34
CA TYR A 182 -4.28 4.47 3.53
C TYR A 182 -2.78 4.14 3.55
N GLY A 183 -2.13 4.04 2.38
CA GLY A 183 -0.67 3.91 2.29
C GLY A 183 0.07 5.18 2.75
N THR A 184 -0.54 6.35 2.53
CA THR A 184 -0.04 7.62 3.09
C THR A 184 -0.29 7.70 4.59
N ASP A 185 -1.48 7.31 5.04
CA ASP A 185 -1.88 7.33 6.45
C ASP A 185 -0.94 6.52 7.34
N ILE A 186 -0.67 5.26 6.97
CA ILE A 186 0.20 4.38 7.76
C ILE A 186 1.65 4.89 7.80
N CYS A 187 2.13 5.52 6.72
CA CYS A 187 3.44 6.18 6.71
C CYS A 187 3.49 7.37 7.68
N LEU A 188 2.41 8.15 7.80
CA LEU A 188 2.33 9.26 8.75
C LEU A 188 2.22 8.78 10.20
N ASN A 189 1.45 7.71 10.46
CA ASN A 189 1.44 7.05 11.77
C ASN A 189 2.85 6.53 12.14
N ALA A 190 3.56 5.93 11.18
CA ALA A 190 4.94 5.47 11.38
C ALA A 190 5.89 6.64 11.73
N ASP A 191 5.86 7.74 10.97
CA ASP A 191 6.69 8.93 11.21
C ASP A 191 6.49 9.50 12.62
N ILE A 192 5.23 9.58 13.08
CA ILE A 192 4.90 10.05 14.44
C ILE A 192 5.45 9.14 15.53
N LEU A 193 5.48 7.84 15.27
CA LEU A 193 6.03 6.84 16.20
C LEU A 193 7.56 6.72 16.11
N GLY A 194 8.22 7.53 15.26
CA GLY A 194 9.67 7.54 15.09
C GLY A 194 10.18 6.49 14.10
N TRP A 195 9.29 5.86 13.33
CA TRP A 195 9.64 4.87 12.32
C TRP A 195 9.77 5.46 10.93
N HIS A 196 10.47 4.74 10.05
CA HIS A 196 10.73 5.15 8.68
C HIS A 196 10.05 4.24 7.65
N ALA A 197 9.71 4.82 6.48
CA ALA A 197 9.11 4.13 5.34
C ALA A 197 10.03 4.20 4.11
N TYR A 198 10.10 3.10 3.36
CA TYR A 198 11.00 2.95 2.22
C TYR A 198 10.31 2.32 1.01
N VAL A 199 10.72 2.75 -0.19
CA VAL A 199 10.57 1.95 -1.40
C VAL A 199 11.81 1.07 -1.54
N ILE A 200 11.63 -0.24 -1.66
CA ILE A 200 12.70 -1.22 -1.84
C ILE A 200 12.73 -1.74 -3.28
N ASP A 201 13.86 -2.34 -3.67
CA ASP A 201 14.02 -2.99 -4.97
C ASP A 201 13.35 -4.37 -4.97
N PHE A 202 12.01 -4.38 -4.91
CA PHE A 202 11.18 -5.58 -5.02
C PHE A 202 10.11 -5.40 -6.12
N HIS A 203 10.27 -6.14 -7.21
CA HIS A 203 9.52 -5.96 -8.45
C HIS A 203 8.31 -6.85 -8.53
N ILE A 204 7.16 -6.20 -8.62
CA ILE A 204 5.89 -6.87 -8.85
C ILE A 204 5.18 -6.27 -10.06
N TRP A 205 4.21 -7.03 -10.57
CA TRP A 205 3.23 -6.53 -11.53
C TRP A 205 1.95 -6.12 -10.81
N HIS A 206 1.47 -4.90 -11.05
CA HIS A 206 0.15 -4.43 -10.61
C HIS A 206 -0.75 -4.30 -11.83
N LEU A 207 -1.86 -5.04 -11.87
CA LEU A 207 -2.65 -5.19 -13.09
C LEU A 207 -3.53 -3.98 -13.40
N SER A 208 -3.98 -3.24 -12.38
CA SER A 208 -4.83 -2.06 -12.57
C SER A 208 -4.05 -0.74 -12.59
N SER A 209 -4.67 0.29 -13.17
CA SER A 209 -4.13 1.66 -13.19
C SER A 209 -4.66 2.55 -12.06
N GLY A 210 -5.61 2.03 -11.27
CA GLY A 210 -6.46 2.83 -10.39
C GLY A 210 -7.36 3.84 -11.12
N ASN A 211 -8.26 4.47 -10.37
CA ASN A 211 -9.17 5.52 -10.86
C ASN A 211 -9.20 6.71 -9.88
N LYS A 212 -8.72 7.88 -10.34
CA LYS A 212 -8.60 9.10 -9.52
C LYS A 212 -9.77 10.07 -9.75
N GLN A 213 -10.65 9.74 -10.70
CA GLN A 213 -11.77 10.57 -11.13
C GLN A 213 -13.04 10.26 -10.34
N THR A 214 -12.95 9.40 -9.32
CA THR A 214 -14.07 8.98 -8.48
C THR A 214 -14.35 9.99 -7.38
N ARG A 215 -15.60 10.03 -6.91
CA ARG A 215 -15.97 10.82 -5.73
C ARG A 215 -15.26 10.28 -4.49
N SER A 216 -15.10 8.96 -4.37
CA SER A 216 -14.42 8.31 -3.25
C SER A 216 -12.96 8.75 -3.13
N PHE A 217 -12.24 8.92 -4.24
CA PHE A 217 -10.89 9.47 -4.26
C PHE A 217 -10.84 10.91 -3.75
N ALA A 218 -11.74 11.76 -4.27
CA ALA A 218 -11.83 13.16 -3.83
C ALA A 218 -12.17 13.27 -2.34
N THR A 219 -13.11 12.48 -1.83
CA THR A 219 -13.46 12.44 -0.40
C THR A 219 -12.27 11.98 0.45
N GLY A 220 -11.62 10.88 0.09
CA GLY A 220 -10.45 10.39 0.85
C GLY A 220 -9.29 11.39 0.89
N LYS A 221 -9.09 12.14 -0.20
CA LYS A 221 -8.11 13.22 -0.27
C LYS A 221 -8.41 14.36 0.73
N GLU A 222 -9.68 14.74 0.84
CA GLU A 222 -10.11 15.77 1.79
C GLU A 222 -10.06 15.28 3.24
N ASP A 223 -10.41 14.01 3.50
CA ASP A 223 -10.39 13.43 4.84
C ASP A 223 -8.96 13.33 5.40
N ILE A 224 -8.00 12.81 4.60
CA ILE A 224 -6.57 12.81 4.94
C ILE A 224 -6.08 14.22 5.22
N ARG A 225 -6.45 15.19 4.39
CA ARG A 225 -6.04 16.59 4.57
C ARG A 225 -6.59 17.15 5.87
N ALA A 226 -7.88 16.97 6.12
CA ALA A 226 -8.57 17.49 7.29
C ALA A 226 -8.01 16.90 8.59
N LYS A 227 -7.72 15.60 8.61
CA LYS A 227 -7.08 14.93 9.75
C LYS A 227 -5.66 15.45 9.95
N TRP A 228 -4.80 15.27 8.96
CA TRP A 228 -3.37 15.44 9.14
C TRP A 228 -2.92 16.89 9.20
N SER A 229 -3.71 17.83 8.66
CA SER A 229 -3.47 19.27 8.84
C SER A 229 -3.67 19.74 10.29
N LYS A 230 -4.46 19.02 11.10
CA LYS A 230 -4.64 19.33 12.52
C LYS A 230 -3.49 18.80 13.37
N ALA A 231 -2.87 17.70 12.95
CA ALA A 231 -1.85 17.00 13.70
C ALA A 231 -0.42 17.46 13.35
N LEU A 232 -0.18 17.92 12.12
CA LEU A 232 1.15 18.20 11.59
C LEU A 232 1.34 19.67 11.24
N ARG A 233 2.60 20.13 11.28
CA ARG A 233 2.98 21.43 10.74
C ARG A 233 2.75 21.47 9.21
N PRO A 234 2.53 22.66 8.63
CA PRO A 234 2.31 22.77 7.19
C PRO A 234 3.42 22.12 6.37
N ARG A 235 3.04 21.22 5.46
CA ARG A 235 3.98 20.49 4.61
C ARG A 235 3.32 19.95 3.35
N TRP A 236 4.14 19.60 2.38
CA TRP A 236 3.70 18.90 1.19
C TRP A 236 3.97 17.41 1.32
N ILE A 237 3.02 16.58 0.91
CA ILE A 237 3.15 15.13 0.83
C ILE A 237 2.93 14.72 -0.62
N GLN A 238 3.94 14.13 -1.22
CA GLN A 238 3.84 13.53 -2.54
C GLN A 238 3.42 12.08 -2.39
N THR A 239 2.32 11.68 -3.02
CA THR A 239 1.94 10.27 -3.24
C THR A 239 2.23 9.87 -4.68
N THR A 240 2.05 8.59 -5.05
CA THR A 240 2.14 8.16 -6.46
C THR A 240 1.07 8.82 -7.34
N CYS A 241 -0.06 9.18 -6.74
CA CYS A 241 -1.24 9.65 -7.46
C CYS A 241 -1.53 11.16 -7.33
N ALA A 242 -1.12 11.79 -6.23
CA ALA A 242 -1.49 13.16 -5.87
C ALA A 242 -0.34 13.90 -5.16
N LEU A 243 -0.40 15.24 -5.14
CA LEU A 243 0.45 16.08 -4.30
C LEU A 243 -0.46 16.80 -3.30
N LEU A 244 -0.36 16.45 -2.03
CA LEU A 244 -1.20 16.97 -0.95
C LEU A 244 -0.50 18.11 -0.22
N ARG A 245 -1.22 19.20 0.05
CA ARG A 245 -0.78 20.20 1.01
C ARG A 245 -1.51 19.98 2.33
N LEU A 246 -0.76 19.67 3.38
CA LEU A 246 -1.26 19.71 4.74
C LEU A 246 -0.95 21.10 5.30
N ASP A 247 -1.96 21.76 5.86
CA ASP A 247 -1.81 23.10 6.43
C ASP A 247 -2.95 23.33 7.44
N GLY A 248 -2.65 23.56 8.72
CA GLY A 248 -3.69 23.70 9.75
C GLY A 248 -4.48 25.02 9.70
N GLU A 249 -4.06 25.98 8.89
CA GLU A 249 -4.66 27.32 8.84
C GLU A 249 -5.73 27.42 7.73
N PRO A 250 -7.03 27.64 8.05
CA PRO A 250 -8.12 27.54 7.07
C PRO A 250 -7.97 28.44 5.84
N LEU A 251 -7.45 29.65 6.02
CA LEU A 251 -7.23 30.59 4.91
C LEU A 251 -6.10 30.11 3.98
N ARG A 252 -5.05 29.52 4.53
CA ARG A 252 -3.94 28.95 3.75
C ARG A 252 -4.31 27.62 3.11
N GLN A 253 -5.21 26.85 3.72
CA GLN A 253 -5.82 25.69 3.07
C GLN A 253 -6.54 26.12 1.80
N LEU A 254 -7.45 27.09 1.88
CA LEU A 254 -8.21 27.58 0.72
C LEU A 254 -7.30 28.05 -0.41
N VAL A 255 -6.29 28.85 -0.10
CA VAL A 255 -5.27 29.29 -1.08
C VAL A 255 -4.48 28.10 -1.62
N GLY A 256 -4.14 27.14 -0.75
CA GLY A 256 -3.48 25.88 -1.10
C GLY A 256 -4.29 25.07 -2.11
N HIS A 257 -5.60 24.90 -1.91
CA HIS A 257 -6.50 24.19 -2.83
C HIS A 257 -6.45 24.79 -4.24
N LEU A 258 -6.49 26.12 -4.36
CA LEU A 258 -6.45 26.82 -5.64
C LEU A 258 -5.10 26.65 -6.36
N LEU A 259 -4.01 26.53 -5.60
CA LEU A 259 -2.65 26.43 -6.14
C LEU A 259 -2.17 24.99 -6.32
N GLU A 260 -2.90 23.99 -5.83
CA GLU A 260 -2.44 22.61 -5.77
C GLU A 260 -2.20 22.00 -7.16
N GLU A 261 -3.17 22.11 -8.06
CA GLU A 261 -3.01 21.65 -9.44
C GLU A 261 -1.87 22.37 -10.19
N PRO A 262 -1.80 23.72 -10.15
CA PRO A 262 -0.65 24.46 -10.70
C PRO A 262 0.69 23.99 -10.12
N VAL A 263 0.78 23.85 -8.79
CA VAL A 263 2.01 23.43 -8.10
C VAL A 263 2.34 21.98 -8.45
N GLN A 264 1.36 21.08 -8.56
CA GLN A 264 1.57 19.70 -8.97
C GLN A 264 2.09 19.61 -10.41
N LYS A 265 1.52 20.39 -11.34
CA LYS A 265 2.00 20.45 -12.73
C LYS A 265 3.42 21.01 -12.81
N LEU A 266 3.73 22.02 -11.98
CA LEU A 266 5.05 22.63 -11.92
C LEU A 266 6.09 21.72 -11.27
N SER A 267 5.75 21.07 -10.15
CA SER A 267 6.66 20.20 -9.41
C SER A 267 7.12 19.01 -10.24
N ARG A 268 6.24 18.47 -11.09
CA ARG A 268 6.55 17.41 -12.08
C ARG A 268 7.50 17.83 -13.19
N ARG A 269 7.78 19.13 -13.33
CA ARG A 269 8.67 19.71 -14.35
C ARG A 269 9.94 20.32 -13.76
N MET A 270 10.11 20.29 -12.43
CA MET A 270 11.30 20.84 -11.79
C MET A 270 12.52 19.95 -12.04
N PRO A 271 13.75 20.50 -12.00
CA PRO A 271 15.00 19.74 -12.25
C PRO A 271 15.28 18.53 -11.35
N GLY A 272 14.48 18.29 -10.30
CA GLY A 272 14.54 17.09 -9.45
C GLY A 272 13.34 16.14 -9.58
N ALA A 273 12.38 16.46 -10.46
CA ALA A 273 11.18 15.64 -10.64
C ALA A 273 11.53 14.29 -11.27
N ARG A 274 10.99 13.21 -10.72
CA ARG A 274 11.26 11.84 -11.20
C ARG A 274 10.04 10.95 -11.08
N GLY A 275 9.90 10.03 -12.04
CA GLY A 275 8.84 9.00 -12.06
C GLY A 275 7.56 9.35 -12.81
N TRP A 276 7.49 10.51 -13.48
CA TRP A 276 6.29 10.98 -14.18
C TRP A 276 6.31 10.81 -15.71
N THR A 277 7.45 10.42 -16.28
CA THR A 277 7.61 10.15 -17.70
C THR A 277 7.43 8.67 -17.98
N VAL A 278 6.57 8.34 -18.94
CA VAL A 278 6.48 6.98 -19.50
C VAL A 278 7.68 6.78 -20.40
N SER A 279 8.58 5.85 -20.06
CA SER A 279 9.61 5.41 -21.01
C SER A 279 8.92 4.78 -22.21
N PRO A 280 9.25 5.13 -23.48
CA PRO A 280 8.67 4.45 -24.62
C PRO A 280 9.05 2.97 -24.55
N SER A 281 8.05 2.09 -24.41
CA SER A 281 8.29 0.66 -24.55
C SER A 281 8.71 0.37 -25.98
N THR A 282 9.80 -0.38 -26.14
CA THR A 282 10.19 -1.00 -27.40
C THR A 282 9.16 -2.06 -27.76
N ALA A 283 8.05 -1.64 -28.37
CA ALA A 283 7.08 -2.54 -28.97
C ALA A 283 7.70 -3.16 -30.22
N GLY A 284 8.16 -4.41 -30.09
CA GLY A 284 8.50 -5.26 -31.22
C GLY A 284 7.27 -5.44 -32.11
N LYS A 285 7.38 -5.05 -33.37
CA LYS A 285 6.40 -5.37 -34.42
C LYS A 285 6.42 -6.88 -34.66
N SER A 286 5.37 -7.59 -34.25
CA SER A 286 5.00 -8.86 -34.88
C SER A 286 3.84 -8.61 -35.84
N SER A 287 4.13 -8.79 -37.12
CA SER A 287 3.18 -8.79 -38.22
C SER A 287 2.56 -10.18 -38.37
N GLU A 288 1.23 -10.28 -38.42
CA GLU A 288 0.56 -11.36 -39.15
C GLU A 288 -0.67 -10.84 -39.92
N PRO A 289 -0.99 -11.43 -41.09
CA PRO A 289 -1.93 -10.88 -42.07
C PRO A 289 -3.37 -11.37 -41.86
N GLY A 290 -4.31 -10.59 -42.40
CA GLY A 290 -5.74 -10.72 -42.14
C GLY A 290 -6.48 -11.85 -42.86
N ASN A 291 -7.76 -11.96 -42.52
CA ASN A 291 -8.78 -12.53 -43.39
C ASN A 291 -10.16 -11.90 -43.12
N ALA A 292 -10.94 -11.73 -44.19
CA ALA A 292 -12.22 -11.04 -44.25
C ALA A 292 -13.42 -12.01 -44.10
N GLY A 293 -14.59 -11.51 -43.66
CA GLY A 293 -15.87 -12.24 -43.80
C GLY A 293 -17.07 -11.76 -42.96
N SER A 294 -17.90 -10.89 -43.57
CA SER A 294 -19.39 -10.80 -43.57
C SER A 294 -20.26 -10.76 -42.27
N THR A 295 -20.96 -9.61 -42.08
CA THR A 295 -22.44 -9.33 -41.94
C THR A 295 -23.35 -10.35 -41.20
N ASP A 296 -24.33 -10.06 -40.31
CA ASP A 296 -25.18 -8.90 -39.94
C ASP A 296 -25.93 -9.21 -38.58
N PRO A 297 -27.02 -8.56 -38.09
CA PRO A 297 -26.99 -7.67 -36.91
C PRO A 297 -27.89 -8.04 -35.68
N SER A 298 -27.49 -7.54 -34.48
CA SER A 298 -28.29 -7.08 -33.31
C SER A 298 -29.26 -8.05 -32.58
N PRO A 299 -29.65 -7.86 -31.28
CA PRO A 299 -29.75 -6.58 -30.56
C PRO A 299 -29.26 -6.51 -29.09
N SER A 300 -28.95 -5.28 -28.69
CA SER A 300 -29.24 -4.64 -27.38
C SER A 300 -29.33 -5.54 -26.12
N SER A 301 -28.34 -5.39 -25.23
CA SER A 301 -28.59 -5.51 -23.80
C SER A 301 -27.73 -4.51 -23.02
N ARG A 302 -28.31 -4.06 -21.91
CA ARG A 302 -28.01 -2.84 -21.15
C ARG A 302 -26.62 -2.88 -20.50
N SER A 303 -25.87 -1.79 -20.66
CA SER A 303 -24.71 -1.46 -19.85
C SER A 303 -25.09 -1.34 -18.37
N LYS A 304 -24.57 -2.24 -17.53
CA LYS A 304 -24.43 -2.00 -16.08
C LYS A 304 -23.14 -1.20 -15.86
N PRO A 305 -23.11 -0.25 -14.90
CA PRO A 305 -21.88 0.48 -14.59
C PRO A 305 -20.84 -0.47 -13.98
N GLY A 306 -19.60 -0.32 -14.44
CA GLY A 306 -18.46 -1.20 -14.18
C GLY A 306 -17.83 -1.05 -12.79
N ASN A 307 -17.18 -2.13 -12.40
CA ASN A 307 -16.57 -2.49 -11.12
C ASN A 307 -15.18 -1.85 -10.88
N ASP A 308 -14.92 -0.62 -11.34
CA ASP A 308 -13.57 -0.03 -11.31
C ASP A 308 -13.19 0.63 -9.95
N GLU A 309 -13.92 0.35 -8.87
CA GLU A 309 -13.73 1.03 -7.57
C GLU A 309 -13.18 0.16 -6.44
N ALA A 310 -12.95 -1.13 -6.67
CA ALA A 310 -12.30 -1.98 -5.68
C ALA A 310 -10.79 -2.03 -5.95
N ALA A 311 -10.03 -1.41 -5.05
CA ALA A 311 -8.59 -1.56 -4.92
C ALA A 311 -8.16 -3.04 -4.92
#